data_AF-A0A1Y2E2H3-F1
#
_entry.id   AF-A0A1Y2E2H3-F1
#
_cell.length_a   1.000
_cell.length_b   1.000
_cell.length_c   1.000
_cell.angle_alpha   90.00
_cell.angle_beta   90.00
_cell.angle_gamma   90.00
#
_symmetry.space_group_name_H-M   'P 1'
#
loop_
_entity.id
_entity.type
_entity.pdbx_description
1 polymer ?
#
loop_
_entity_poly.entity_id
_entity_poly.type
_entity_poly.pdbx_seq_one_letter_code
_entity_poly.pdbx_strand_id
1 'polypeptide(L)'
;MIQKDNNDEDYYYDMDFDVNKMEKIIKENEEKKSKLTNYKNKLNVENEIKGKKVKEKINKEEENKEEEHKEEEHKEEENKEEEHKEEENKEEENKEEEHKEEENKEEEHKEEENKKEENKEEEHKEEENKEEENNKSSKDNRHYSKYYEFNDGEKRDKNTLDLFSMILPDNENEETIELKYTAELPIITSKFCGVRVYVPPESIEGNKISCPVGYVIKIHDVFFGRRVGDKETCSTSEYGNKFSDGLLNVTEEEKCESHPVNDIKNICENKRSCYIKPSTALYKSPCPDIQVYMEVSYQCVEDKNAFKKPKFAIVMFADKVKPDSLYEHSISEFAQYADIHGYSFFVDNKIIDYNRQVYYQKLYSLLNYVIRGLNTNEYEWIFWADGDSTLVNPNIKLDSFIPPPDKDDIHLVISDDVIGLNAGMFLIHVHPWSLSFLMKACTYSYYNKDTYLSLVDQSAMLHTLIEQNEEKHYVIVPQNWFNSYFCNDEEECDGKLKKGDFLVHYAGYLDKSYIAAVIRKQIKSDKEWYGKRSSEMREEVLKYYKLPKEEQHSIYL
;
A
#
# COMPACT_ATOMS: atom_id res chain seq x y z
N MET A 1 30.74 56.28 -1.16
CA MET A 1 29.72 55.94 -0.14
C MET A 1 28.75 54.98 -0.79
N ILE A 2 28.45 53.85 -0.14
CA ILE A 2 27.40 52.92 -0.56
C ILE A 2 26.25 53.15 0.41
N GLN A 3 25.06 53.40 -0.10
CA GLN A 3 23.84 53.38 0.68
C GLN A 3 23.11 52.10 0.27
N LYS A 4 22.92 51.20 1.24
CA LYS A 4 22.04 50.04 1.06
C LYS A 4 20.62 50.52 1.31
N ASP A 5 19.76 50.39 0.33
CA ASP A 5 18.34 50.18 0.59
C ASP A 5 18.11 48.67 0.56
N ASN A 6 17.63 48.12 1.67
CA ASN A 6 17.22 46.72 1.73
C ASN A 6 15.76 46.67 1.29
N ASN A 7 15.47 46.09 0.13
CA ASN A 7 14.16 45.59 -0.29
C ASN A 7 14.33 44.88 -1.65
N ASP A 8 14.70 43.60 -1.60
CA ASP A 8 14.54 42.66 -2.72
C ASP A 8 13.75 41.47 -2.16
N GLU A 9 12.59 41.21 -2.75
CA GLU A 9 11.58 40.31 -2.20
C GLU A 9 11.87 38.83 -2.55
N ASP A 10 11.16 37.91 -1.89
CA ASP A 10 11.42 36.49 -1.97
C ASP A 10 10.95 35.88 -3.31
N TYR A 11 11.84 35.89 -4.32
CA TYR A 11 11.65 35.22 -5.61
C TYR A 11 11.71 33.68 -5.50
N TYR A 12 10.76 33.10 -4.76
CA TYR A 12 10.09 31.91 -5.25
C TYR A 12 9.19 32.29 -6.44
N TYR A 13 8.85 31.35 -7.30
CA TYR A 13 7.87 31.60 -8.37
C TYR A 13 6.46 31.49 -7.81
N ASP A 14 6.03 32.52 -7.08
CA ASP A 14 4.60 32.84 -7.01
C ASP A 14 4.14 33.15 -8.44
N MET A 15 3.37 32.23 -9.01
CA MET A 15 2.40 32.62 -10.02
C MET A 15 1.32 33.42 -9.29
N ASP A 16 0.86 34.53 -9.86
CA ASP A 16 -0.32 35.25 -9.38
C ASP A 16 -1.51 34.27 -9.24
N PHE A 17 -1.74 33.77 -8.03
CA PHE A 17 -2.88 32.93 -7.72
C PHE A 17 -4.12 33.82 -7.80
N ASP A 18 -4.82 33.76 -8.93
CA ASP A 18 -6.08 34.48 -9.14
C ASP A 18 -7.12 33.94 -8.16
N VAL A 19 -7.19 34.55 -6.97
CA VAL A 19 -8.11 34.21 -5.89
C VAL A 19 -9.56 34.27 -6.38
N ASN A 20 -9.89 35.18 -7.30
CA ASN A 20 -11.22 35.28 -7.90
C ASN A 20 -11.56 34.03 -8.75
N LYS A 21 -10.56 33.45 -9.42
CA LYS A 21 -10.69 32.19 -10.17
C LYS A 21 -10.79 30.98 -9.25
N MET A 22 -10.04 30.96 -8.14
CA MET A 22 -10.18 29.90 -7.12
C MET A 22 -11.53 29.98 -6.40
N GLU A 23 -11.97 31.15 -5.93
CA GLU A 23 -13.31 31.38 -5.38
C GLU A 23 -14.41 30.94 -6.35
N LYS A 24 -14.23 31.21 -7.65
CA LYS A 24 -15.18 30.79 -8.68
C LYS A 24 -15.20 29.27 -8.84
N ILE A 25 -14.04 28.60 -8.86
CA ILE A 25 -13.95 27.14 -8.90
C ILE A 25 -14.55 26.51 -7.65
N ILE A 26 -14.32 27.08 -6.47
CA ILE A 26 -14.92 26.66 -5.20
C ILE A 26 -16.44 26.76 -5.28
N LYS A 27 -17.00 27.93 -5.65
CA LYS A 27 -18.46 28.12 -5.81
C LYS A 27 -19.07 27.19 -6.88
N GLU A 28 -18.38 26.98 -8.00
CA GLU A 28 -18.81 26.01 -9.02
C GLU A 28 -18.77 24.56 -8.51
N ASN A 29 -17.83 24.22 -7.63
CA ASN A 29 -17.72 22.90 -7.02
C ASN A 29 -18.70 22.70 -5.85
N GLU A 30 -19.00 23.73 -5.05
CA GLU A 30 -20.10 23.73 -4.07
C GLU A 30 -21.46 23.55 -4.76
N GLU A 31 -21.68 24.26 -5.88
CA GLU A 31 -22.87 24.05 -6.71
C GLU A 31 -22.94 22.62 -7.26
N LYS A 32 -21.83 22.03 -7.73
CA LYS A 32 -21.78 20.62 -8.15
C LYS A 32 -22.07 19.67 -6.97
N LYS A 33 -21.47 19.89 -5.80
CA LYS A 33 -21.66 19.08 -4.57
C LYS A 33 -23.12 19.12 -4.13
N SER A 34 -23.75 20.30 -4.15
CA SER A 34 -25.18 20.49 -3.90
C SER A 34 -26.07 19.77 -4.93
N LYS A 35 -25.78 19.90 -6.23
CA LYS A 35 -26.51 19.22 -7.31
C LYS A 35 -26.36 17.70 -7.21
N LEU A 36 -25.17 17.19 -6.87
CA LEU A 36 -24.88 15.77 -6.69
C LEU A 36 -25.59 15.19 -5.46
N THR A 37 -25.62 15.92 -4.33
CA THR A 37 -26.39 15.52 -3.14
C THR A 37 -27.89 15.46 -3.44
N ASN A 38 -28.44 16.45 -4.15
CA ASN A 38 -29.83 16.40 -4.61
C ASN A 38 -30.11 15.23 -5.57
N TYR A 39 -29.15 14.89 -6.44
CA TYR A 39 -29.26 13.73 -7.34
C TYR A 39 -29.19 12.39 -6.59
N LYS A 40 -28.26 12.23 -5.63
CA LYS A 40 -28.16 11.06 -4.73
C LYS A 40 -29.45 10.87 -3.92
N ASN A 41 -29.98 11.95 -3.33
CA ASN A 41 -31.25 11.92 -2.60
C ASN A 41 -32.42 11.48 -3.48
N LYS A 42 -32.49 11.99 -4.72
CA LYS A 42 -33.52 11.58 -5.69
C LYS A 42 -33.39 10.11 -6.10
N LEU A 43 -32.17 9.63 -6.33
CA LEU A 43 -31.88 8.22 -6.62
C LEU A 43 -32.27 7.30 -5.46
N ASN A 44 -31.99 7.68 -4.21
CA ASN A 44 -32.39 6.93 -3.03
C ASN A 44 -33.92 6.84 -2.91
N VAL A 45 -34.65 7.95 -3.13
CA VAL A 45 -36.12 7.96 -3.15
C VAL A 45 -36.68 7.10 -4.29
N GLU A 46 -36.12 7.18 -5.51
CA GLU A 46 -36.54 6.33 -6.63
C GLU A 46 -36.26 4.84 -6.39
N ASN A 47 -35.14 4.52 -5.73
CA ASN A 47 -34.76 3.14 -5.39
C ASN A 47 -35.58 2.58 -4.22
N GLU A 48 -35.94 3.40 -3.22
CA GLU A 48 -36.94 3.03 -2.22
C GLU A 48 -38.30 2.71 -2.85
N ILE A 49 -38.77 3.55 -3.80
CA ILE A 49 -40.05 3.35 -4.49
C ILE A 49 -40.01 2.06 -5.35
N LYS A 50 -38.88 1.75 -6.00
CA LYS A 50 -38.68 0.47 -6.69
C LYS A 50 -38.66 -0.69 -5.70
N GLY A 51 -37.90 -0.61 -4.61
CA GLY A 51 -37.81 -1.65 -3.58
C GLY A 51 -39.14 -1.97 -2.91
N LYS A 52 -39.95 -0.94 -2.61
CA LYS A 52 -41.32 -1.10 -2.08
C LYS A 52 -42.22 -1.83 -3.09
N LYS A 53 -42.19 -1.45 -4.38
CA LYS A 53 -42.95 -2.13 -5.46
C LYS A 53 -42.47 -3.56 -5.75
N VAL A 54 -41.20 -3.87 -5.53
CA VAL A 54 -40.66 -5.24 -5.65
C VAL A 54 -41.13 -6.09 -4.49
N LYS A 55 -41.13 -5.58 -3.25
CA LYS A 55 -41.70 -6.30 -2.09
C LYS A 55 -43.21 -6.52 -2.23
N GLU A 56 -43.97 -5.53 -2.69
CA GLU A 56 -45.41 -5.69 -3.01
C GLU A 56 -45.71 -6.73 -4.11
N LYS A 57 -44.72 -7.06 -4.96
CA LYS A 57 -44.83 -8.17 -5.91
C LYS A 57 -44.47 -9.52 -5.28
N ILE A 58 -43.34 -9.59 -4.59
CA ILE A 58 -42.85 -10.83 -3.96
C ILE A 58 -43.90 -11.37 -2.99
N ASN A 59 -44.44 -10.54 -2.09
CA ASN A 59 -45.49 -10.93 -1.17
C ASN A 59 -46.72 -11.54 -1.87
N LYS A 60 -47.10 -11.05 -3.07
CA LYS A 60 -48.24 -11.58 -3.84
C LYS A 60 -47.91 -12.84 -4.64
N GLU A 61 -46.64 -13.02 -5.00
CA GLU A 61 -46.14 -14.26 -5.60
C GLU A 61 -45.82 -15.34 -4.55
N GLU A 62 -45.80 -14.99 -3.26
CA GLU A 62 -45.73 -15.90 -2.11
C GLU A 62 -47.13 -16.27 -1.60
N GLU A 63 -48.04 -15.30 -1.43
CA GLU A 63 -49.45 -15.56 -1.05
C GLU A 63 -50.13 -16.55 -2.01
N ASN A 64 -49.97 -16.38 -3.33
CA ASN A 64 -50.53 -17.31 -4.32
C ASN A 64 -49.96 -18.74 -4.22
N LYS A 65 -48.69 -18.90 -3.81
CA LYS A 65 -48.05 -20.23 -3.70
C LYS A 65 -48.47 -20.99 -2.45
N GLU A 66 -48.86 -20.29 -1.38
CA GLU A 66 -49.46 -20.95 -0.21
C GLU A 66 -50.90 -21.42 -0.46
N GLU A 67 -51.60 -20.92 -1.49
CA GLU A 67 -52.91 -21.46 -1.89
C GLU A 67 -52.78 -22.69 -2.82
N GLU A 68 -51.93 -22.64 -3.86
CA GLU A 68 -51.73 -23.78 -4.77
C GLU A 68 -51.22 -25.05 -4.06
N HIS A 69 -50.32 -24.92 -3.07
CA HIS A 69 -49.77 -26.05 -2.32
C HIS A 69 -50.75 -26.75 -1.35
N LYS A 70 -52.05 -26.40 -1.37
CA LYS A 70 -53.08 -27.03 -0.51
C LYS A 70 -54.12 -27.89 -1.25
N GLU A 71 -54.09 -27.98 -2.58
CA GLU A 71 -55.03 -28.84 -3.34
C GLU A 71 -54.43 -30.15 -3.91
N GLU A 72 -53.10 -30.31 -3.98
CA GLU A 72 -52.48 -31.45 -4.69
C GLU A 72 -52.14 -32.71 -3.86
N GLU A 73 -52.33 -32.73 -2.52
CA GLU A 73 -52.07 -33.96 -1.70
C GLU A 73 -53.16 -35.07 -1.83
N HIS A 74 -54.04 -35.03 -2.84
CA HIS A 74 -55.11 -36.01 -3.04
C HIS A 74 -55.31 -36.48 -4.51
N LYS A 75 -54.38 -37.32 -5.00
CA LYS A 75 -54.64 -38.60 -5.73
C LYS A 75 -53.36 -39.34 -6.13
N GLU A 76 -53.31 -40.63 -5.83
CA GLU A 76 -52.46 -41.63 -6.51
C GLU A 76 -53.31 -42.48 -7.49
N GLU A 77 -52.65 -43.37 -8.24
CA GLU A 77 -53.21 -44.40 -9.16
C GLU A 77 -53.83 -43.82 -10.46
N GLU A 78 -53.53 -44.30 -11.69
CA GLU A 78 -53.24 -45.66 -12.18
C GLU A 78 -52.39 -45.70 -13.49
N ASN A 79 -51.72 -46.84 -13.76
CA ASN A 79 -51.46 -47.49 -15.10
C ASN A 79 -50.68 -46.75 -16.25
N LYS A 80 -50.07 -47.38 -17.28
CA LYS A 80 -49.28 -48.65 -17.49
C LYS A 80 -48.82 -48.74 -18.97
N GLU A 81 -47.70 -49.44 -19.28
CA GLU A 81 -47.24 -49.91 -20.65
C GLU A 81 -46.90 -48.83 -21.73
N GLU A 82 -45.98 -48.96 -22.71
CA GLU A 82 -44.74 -49.78 -22.96
C GLU A 82 -43.79 -48.92 -23.89
N GLU A 83 -42.71 -49.31 -24.61
CA GLU A 83 -42.16 -50.56 -25.19
C GLU A 83 -40.61 -50.44 -25.48
N HIS A 84 -40.02 -51.48 -26.09
CA HIS A 84 -38.76 -51.73 -26.85
C HIS A 84 -37.72 -50.63 -27.26
N LYS A 85 -36.37 -50.82 -27.09
CA LYS A 85 -35.30 -51.58 -27.86
C LYS A 85 -34.61 -50.77 -29.00
N GLU A 86 -33.38 -51.01 -29.50
CA GLU A 86 -32.36 -52.10 -29.32
C GLU A 86 -30.88 -51.58 -29.52
N GLU A 87 -29.90 -52.50 -29.44
CA GLU A 87 -28.41 -52.34 -29.48
C GLU A 87 -27.83 -51.89 -30.86
N GLU A 88 -26.74 -51.13 -31.01
CA GLU A 88 -25.30 -51.28 -30.63
C GLU A 88 -24.48 -52.24 -31.53
N ASN A 89 -23.22 -51.90 -31.85
CA ASN A 89 -22.15 -52.80 -32.38
C ASN A 89 -20.76 -52.11 -32.51
N LYS A 90 -19.73 -52.67 -31.81
CA LYS A 90 -18.44 -53.24 -32.30
C LYS A 90 -17.39 -52.36 -33.06
N GLU A 91 -16.06 -52.59 -32.99
CA GLU A 91 -15.22 -53.61 -32.30
C GLU A 91 -13.71 -53.17 -32.18
N GLU A 92 -12.99 -53.71 -31.17
CA GLU A 92 -11.57 -54.20 -31.12
C GLU A 92 -10.38 -53.37 -31.70
N GLU A 93 -9.36 -52.97 -30.89
CA GLU A 93 -8.03 -53.62 -30.65
C GLU A 93 -6.86 -53.15 -31.59
N ASN A 94 -5.53 -53.26 -31.33
CA ASN A 94 -4.68 -53.58 -30.16
C ASN A 94 -3.21 -53.08 -30.39
N LYS A 95 -2.43 -52.80 -29.32
CA LYS A 95 -0.94 -52.96 -29.19
C LYS A 95 -0.01 -52.18 -30.18
N GLU A 96 1.33 -52.08 -30.05
CA GLU A 96 2.36 -52.56 -29.09
C GLU A 96 3.60 -51.60 -29.09
N GLU A 97 4.36 -51.54 -27.97
CA GLU A 97 5.85 -51.60 -27.76
C GLU A 97 6.86 -51.13 -28.86
N GLU A 98 8.10 -50.63 -28.62
CA GLU A 98 8.93 -50.43 -27.41
C GLU A 98 10.20 -49.56 -27.72
N HIS A 99 10.81 -48.91 -26.70
CA HIS A 99 12.29 -48.73 -26.47
C HIS A 99 13.20 -47.99 -27.52
N LYS A 100 14.43 -47.46 -27.22
CA LYS A 100 15.23 -47.23 -25.97
C LYS A 100 16.35 -46.16 -26.14
N GLU A 101 16.81 -45.60 -25.00
CA GLU A 101 18.20 -45.45 -24.43
C GLU A 101 19.46 -45.37 -25.35
N GLU A 102 20.66 -44.87 -24.96
CA GLU A 102 21.39 -44.58 -23.68
C GLU A 102 22.41 -43.41 -24.01
N GLU A 103 22.69 -42.36 -23.22
CA GLU A 103 23.39 -42.17 -21.91
C GLU A 103 24.93 -41.84 -21.96
N ASN A 104 25.47 -41.37 -20.79
CA ASN A 104 26.84 -41.56 -20.23
C ASN A 104 28.01 -40.61 -20.68
N LYS A 105 28.97 -40.17 -19.82
CA LYS A 105 29.22 -40.34 -18.35
C LYS A 105 30.30 -39.39 -17.73
N GLU A 106 30.23 -39.16 -16.39
CA GLU A 106 31.31 -38.97 -15.36
C GLU A 106 32.43 -37.86 -15.53
N GLU A 107 33.25 -37.44 -14.54
CA GLU A 107 33.66 -37.97 -13.20
C GLU A 107 34.04 -36.87 -12.13
N GLU A 108 34.82 -37.17 -11.06
CA GLU A 108 34.92 -36.48 -9.72
C GLU A 108 36.09 -35.46 -9.43
N HIS A 109 36.04 -34.71 -8.27
CA HIS A 109 36.95 -34.85 -7.07
C HIS A 109 37.00 -33.64 -6.03
N LYS A 110 36.96 -33.96 -4.70
CA LYS A 110 37.75 -33.46 -3.48
C LYS A 110 37.98 -31.93 -3.17
N GLU A 111 38.39 -31.40 -1.98
CA GLU A 111 38.86 -31.89 -0.64
C GLU A 111 38.77 -30.84 0.53
N GLU A 112 38.59 -31.28 1.81
CA GLU A 112 38.91 -30.70 3.18
C GLU A 112 38.63 -29.19 3.58
N GLU A 113 38.81 -28.62 4.80
CA GLU A 113 39.51 -28.97 6.09
C GLU A 113 38.75 -28.63 7.43
N ASN A 114 39.28 -27.80 8.38
CA ASN A 114 38.91 -27.71 9.82
C ASN A 114 38.77 -26.29 10.45
N LYS A 115 37.99 -26.12 11.55
CA LYS A 115 38.48 -25.77 12.94
C LYS A 115 37.37 -25.61 14.04
N LYS A 116 37.78 -25.37 15.30
CA LYS A 116 37.00 -25.46 16.58
C LYS A 116 37.25 -24.29 17.57
N GLU A 117 36.57 -24.35 18.72
CA GLU A 117 36.83 -23.74 20.06
C GLU A 117 36.31 -22.31 20.33
N GLU A 118 36.09 -21.89 21.59
CA GLU A 118 35.23 -22.46 22.65
C GLU A 118 34.94 -21.40 23.77
N ASN A 119 33.75 -21.49 24.40
CA ASN A 119 33.31 -20.97 25.71
C ASN A 119 34.10 -19.86 26.48
N LYS A 120 33.37 -18.83 26.98
CA LYS A 120 33.07 -18.69 28.43
C LYS A 120 32.10 -17.55 28.81
N GLU A 121 31.43 -17.76 29.95
CA GLU A 121 30.56 -16.82 30.68
C GLU A 121 31.33 -16.16 31.85
N GLU A 122 30.84 -15.02 32.34
CA GLU A 122 30.73 -14.70 33.79
C GLU A 122 29.82 -13.47 34.00
N GLU A 123 29.10 -13.39 35.13
CA GLU A 123 27.99 -12.45 35.36
C GLU A 123 28.18 -11.48 36.55
N HIS A 124 27.33 -10.43 36.56
CA HIS A 124 26.81 -9.68 37.72
C HIS A 124 27.77 -8.89 38.65
N LYS A 125 27.61 -7.56 38.68
CA LYS A 125 26.79 -6.83 39.70
C LYS A 125 26.64 -5.34 39.36
N GLU A 126 25.39 -4.84 39.28
CA GLU A 126 24.72 -3.95 40.27
C GLU A 126 25.38 -2.55 40.40
N GLU A 127 24.85 -1.50 39.78
CA GLU A 127 23.59 -0.76 40.07
C GLU A 127 23.81 0.53 40.90
N GLU A 128 24.45 1.55 40.32
CA GLU A 128 24.38 2.94 40.80
C GLU A 128 24.84 3.94 39.71
N ASN A 129 24.06 4.15 38.62
CA ASN A 129 24.27 5.25 37.64
C ASN A 129 23.19 5.48 36.54
N LYS A 130 21.99 4.88 36.65
CA LYS A 130 20.98 4.79 35.56
C LYS A 130 20.46 6.13 34.99
N GLU A 131 20.64 7.27 35.65
CA GLU A 131 20.20 8.59 35.15
C GLU A 131 21.26 9.34 34.30
N GLU A 132 22.56 9.11 34.53
CA GLU A 132 23.61 9.77 33.73
C GLU A 132 23.93 9.04 32.43
N GLU A 133 23.87 7.71 32.40
CA GLU A 133 24.27 6.94 31.21
C GLU A 133 23.27 7.10 30.04
N ASN A 134 21.97 7.24 30.34
CA ASN A 134 20.94 7.55 29.33
C ASN A 134 21.19 8.89 28.59
N ASN A 135 21.84 9.86 29.25
CA ASN A 135 22.21 11.14 28.64
C ASN A 135 23.57 11.14 27.93
N LYS A 136 24.37 10.07 28.06
CA LYS A 136 25.60 9.85 27.29
C LYS A 136 25.34 8.96 26.06
N SER A 137 24.62 7.85 26.25
CA SER A 137 24.21 6.92 25.19
C SER A 137 23.43 7.59 24.05
N SER A 138 22.63 8.61 24.36
CA SER A 138 21.83 9.39 23.39
C SER A 138 22.62 10.43 22.58
N LYS A 139 23.95 10.50 22.71
CA LYS A 139 24.83 11.32 21.84
C LYS A 139 25.56 10.52 20.77
N ASP A 140 26.08 9.34 21.11
CA ASP A 140 26.92 8.57 20.17
C ASP A 140 26.12 7.90 19.02
N ASN A 141 24.79 7.80 19.15
CA ASN A 141 23.89 7.25 18.12
C ASN A 141 23.21 8.30 17.21
N ARG A 142 23.70 9.56 17.19
CA ARG A 142 23.10 10.67 16.43
C ARG A 142 23.49 10.65 14.94
N HIS A 143 22.90 9.73 14.17
CA HIS A 143 23.24 9.49 12.78
C HIS A 143 22.92 10.69 11.86
N TYR A 144 21.90 11.48 12.20
CA TYR A 144 21.46 12.66 11.44
C TYR A 144 21.83 14.01 12.07
N SER A 145 22.71 14.00 13.10
CA SER A 145 23.32 15.16 13.78
C SER A 145 23.60 16.39 12.90
N LYS A 146 24.15 16.20 11.69
CA LYS A 146 24.46 17.27 10.73
C LYS A 146 23.28 18.18 10.32
N TYR A 147 22.03 17.81 10.64
CA TYR A 147 20.82 18.59 10.38
C TYR A 147 20.26 19.32 11.62
N TYR A 148 20.84 19.12 12.82
CA TYR A 148 20.34 19.73 14.06
C TYR A 148 21.43 20.10 15.10
N GLU A 149 22.69 19.72 14.88
CA GLU A 149 23.83 20.11 15.70
C GLU A 149 24.60 21.25 15.03
N PHE A 150 24.28 22.48 15.44
CA PHE A 150 24.98 23.70 15.04
C PHE A 150 26.29 23.84 15.84
N ASN A 151 27.37 24.30 15.20
CA ASN A 151 28.69 24.43 15.85
C ASN A 151 28.64 25.38 17.05
N ASP A 152 29.25 24.97 18.18
CA ASP A 152 29.20 25.67 19.47
C ASP A 152 29.54 27.18 19.37
N GLY A 153 28.51 28.02 19.50
CA GLY A 153 28.66 29.47 19.56
C GLY A 153 27.36 30.22 19.31
N GLU A 154 26.58 29.80 18.31
CA GLU A 154 25.26 30.37 18.06
C GLU A 154 24.21 29.68 18.94
N LYS A 155 23.39 30.49 19.62
CA LYS A 155 22.31 29.97 20.47
C LYS A 155 21.23 29.44 19.55
N ARG A 156 20.79 28.19 19.77
CA ARG A 156 19.53 27.64 19.21
C ARG A 156 18.46 28.72 19.20
N ASP A 157 17.86 29.00 18.04
CA ASP A 157 16.85 30.04 17.98
C ASP A 157 15.61 29.65 18.82
N LYS A 158 14.84 30.67 19.23
CA LYS A 158 13.55 30.51 19.90
C LYS A 158 12.56 29.68 19.10
N ASN A 159 12.78 29.51 17.79
CA ASN A 159 11.93 28.75 16.89
C ASN A 159 12.41 27.30 16.62
N THR A 160 13.58 26.83 17.08
CA THR A 160 14.01 25.41 16.89
C THR A 160 13.34 24.46 17.89
N LEU A 161 12.75 23.32 17.50
CA LEU A 161 12.36 22.26 18.45
C LEU A 161 13.53 21.33 18.82
N ASP A 162 13.53 20.86 20.07
CA ASP A 162 14.41 19.78 20.58
C ASP A 162 13.52 18.58 20.88
N LEU A 163 13.38 17.69 19.90
CA LEU A 163 12.43 16.58 19.98
C LEU A 163 12.86 15.51 20.98
N PHE A 164 14.17 15.34 21.21
CA PHE A 164 14.69 14.46 22.26
C PHE A 164 14.15 14.88 23.64
N SER A 165 14.06 16.19 23.91
CA SER A 165 13.46 16.73 25.15
C SER A 165 11.93 16.63 25.24
N MET A 166 11.27 16.30 24.13
CA MET A 166 9.81 16.14 24.03
C MET A 166 9.35 14.67 24.10
N ILE A 167 10.28 13.71 24.12
CA ILE A 167 9.94 12.30 24.36
C ILE A 167 9.48 12.12 25.80
N LEU A 168 8.26 11.62 25.95
CA LEU A 168 7.65 11.27 27.21
C LEU A 168 7.99 9.81 27.52
N PRO A 169 8.36 9.45 28.77
CA PRO A 169 8.77 8.09 29.12
C PRO A 169 7.71 7.07 28.72
N ASP A 170 8.12 5.90 28.24
CA ASP A 170 7.19 4.83 27.89
C ASP A 170 6.42 4.36 29.13
N ASN A 171 5.13 4.08 28.96
CA ASN A 171 4.37 3.30 29.93
C ASN A 171 4.71 1.82 29.65
N GLU A 172 5.08 1.04 30.66
CA GLU A 172 5.64 -0.33 30.53
C GLU A 172 4.70 -1.41 29.95
N ASN A 173 3.59 -1.02 29.33
CA ASN A 173 2.49 -1.88 28.88
C ASN A 173 2.32 -1.90 27.34
N GLU A 174 3.40 -1.94 26.56
CA GLU A 174 3.31 -2.51 25.20
C GLU A 174 3.18 -4.04 25.32
N GLU A 175 1.96 -4.54 25.54
CA GLU A 175 1.69 -5.98 25.57
C GLU A 175 2.02 -6.60 24.20
N THR A 176 3.14 -7.32 24.12
CA THR A 176 3.45 -8.19 23.00
C THR A 176 2.47 -9.36 23.01
N ILE A 177 1.41 -9.27 22.21
CA ILE A 177 0.40 -10.32 22.06
C ILE A 177 1.04 -11.55 21.40
N GLU A 178 1.57 -12.45 22.22
CA GLU A 178 2.22 -13.70 21.80
C GLU A 178 1.17 -14.72 21.32
N LEU A 179 0.67 -14.51 20.11
CA LEU A 179 -0.25 -15.42 19.41
C LEU A 179 0.45 -16.74 19.08
N LYS A 180 0.32 -17.71 20.00
CA LYS A 180 0.86 -19.07 19.85
C LYS A 180 0.06 -19.87 18.82
N TYR A 181 0.51 -19.81 17.57
CA TYR A 181 0.00 -20.60 16.44
C TYR A 181 0.64 -22.00 16.42
N THR A 182 -0.07 -23.01 16.93
CA THR A 182 0.51 -24.32 17.28
C THR A 182 0.43 -25.42 16.21
N ALA A 183 0.25 -25.07 14.93
CA ALA A 183 0.27 -26.03 13.83
C ALA A 183 0.72 -25.40 12.50
N GLU A 184 1.46 -26.15 11.68
CA GLU A 184 1.50 -25.85 10.24
C GLU A 184 0.11 -26.10 9.63
N LEU A 185 -0.33 -25.24 8.71
CA LEU A 185 -1.58 -25.44 8.00
C LEU A 185 -1.39 -26.47 6.87
N PRO A 186 -2.48 -27.10 6.36
CA PRO A 186 -2.38 -28.07 5.26
C PRO A 186 -1.81 -27.45 3.97
N ILE A 187 -1.26 -28.30 3.11
CA ILE A 187 -0.83 -27.91 1.76
C ILE A 187 -2.09 -27.62 0.93
N ILE A 188 -2.07 -26.49 0.21
CA ILE A 188 -3.11 -26.01 -0.69
C ILE A 188 -2.53 -25.98 -2.10
N THR A 189 -3.25 -26.56 -3.07
CA THR A 189 -2.91 -26.45 -4.49
C THR A 189 -3.95 -25.55 -5.18
N SER A 190 -3.53 -24.35 -5.59
CA SER A 190 -4.37 -23.42 -6.36
C SER A 190 -4.08 -23.53 -7.85
N LYS A 191 -5.11 -23.50 -8.71
CA LYS A 191 -4.97 -23.54 -10.17
C LYS A 191 -5.29 -22.19 -10.80
N PHE A 192 -4.48 -21.75 -11.76
CA PHE A 192 -4.62 -20.46 -12.46
C PHE A 192 -4.51 -20.63 -13.98
N CYS A 193 -5.41 -20.02 -14.74
CA CYS A 193 -5.42 -20.17 -16.20
C CYS A 193 -4.32 -19.34 -16.88
N GLY A 194 -3.60 -19.99 -17.81
CA GLY A 194 -2.44 -19.39 -18.46
C GLY A 194 -2.80 -18.23 -19.38
N VAL A 195 -2.04 -17.15 -19.28
CA VAL A 195 -2.17 -15.97 -20.14
C VAL A 195 -1.17 -16.06 -21.28
N ARG A 196 -1.61 -15.76 -22.51
CA ARG A 196 -0.81 -15.93 -23.73
C ARG A 196 0.18 -14.78 -23.92
N VAL A 197 1.33 -15.09 -24.53
CA VAL A 197 2.51 -14.21 -24.68
C VAL A 197 2.24 -12.82 -25.26
N TYR A 198 1.19 -12.65 -26.06
CA TYR A 198 0.80 -11.37 -26.67
C TYR A 198 -0.07 -10.48 -25.78
N VAL A 199 -0.48 -10.96 -24.59
CA VAL A 199 -1.09 -10.13 -23.54
C VAL A 199 0.00 -9.72 -22.56
N PRO A 200 0.34 -8.42 -22.45
CA PRO A 200 1.38 -7.94 -21.54
C PRO A 200 1.08 -8.34 -20.09
N PRO A 201 2.05 -8.90 -19.32
CA PRO A 201 1.88 -9.17 -17.89
C PRO A 201 1.49 -7.93 -17.08
N GLU A 202 1.78 -6.74 -17.59
CA GLU A 202 1.43 -5.44 -17.00
C GLU A 202 -0.08 -5.14 -17.06
N SER A 203 -0.80 -5.66 -18.06
CA SER A 203 -2.24 -5.40 -18.26
C SER A 203 -3.17 -6.41 -17.60
N ILE A 204 -2.63 -7.32 -16.77
CA ILE A 204 -3.40 -8.27 -15.95
C ILE A 204 -3.14 -8.02 -14.47
N GLU A 205 -4.13 -8.22 -13.61
CA GLU A 205 -3.96 -8.11 -12.16
C GLU A 205 -3.08 -9.24 -11.60
N GLY A 206 -3.37 -10.47 -12.00
CA GLY A 206 -2.79 -11.68 -11.41
C GLY A 206 -3.71 -12.29 -10.33
N ASN A 207 -3.38 -13.49 -9.89
CA ASN A 207 -4.19 -14.28 -8.97
C ASN A 207 -3.59 -14.17 -7.56
N LYS A 208 -4.34 -13.66 -6.58
CA LYS A 208 -3.85 -13.57 -5.20
C LYS A 208 -3.88 -14.94 -4.52
N ILE A 209 -2.77 -15.35 -3.91
CA ILE A 209 -2.75 -16.35 -2.83
C ILE A 209 -2.36 -15.67 -1.53
N SER A 210 -2.92 -16.14 -0.41
CA SER A 210 -2.70 -15.54 0.90
C SER A 210 -2.79 -16.55 2.04
N CYS A 211 -2.13 -16.20 3.14
CA CYS A 211 -2.16 -16.88 4.43
C CYS A 211 -2.87 -16.03 5.50
N PRO A 212 -3.33 -16.64 6.62
CA PRO A 212 -3.81 -15.90 7.78
C PRO A 212 -2.73 -15.00 8.40
N VAL A 213 -3.14 -13.98 9.16
CA VAL A 213 -2.22 -13.20 10.01
C VAL A 213 -1.47 -14.14 10.95
N GLY A 214 -0.15 -13.94 11.10
CA GLY A 214 0.75 -14.85 11.82
C GLY A 214 1.44 -15.92 10.96
N TYR A 215 1.12 -16.01 9.66
CA TYR A 215 1.67 -17.03 8.76
C TYR A 215 2.21 -16.42 7.47
N VAL A 216 3.19 -17.09 6.85
CA VAL A 216 3.72 -16.80 5.51
C VAL A 216 3.59 -17.98 4.56
N ILE A 217 3.60 -17.69 3.27
CA ILE A 217 3.58 -18.66 2.18
C ILE A 217 4.95 -19.34 2.07
N LYS A 218 4.92 -20.68 2.06
CA LYS A 218 6.02 -21.58 1.73
C LYS A 218 5.63 -22.36 0.48
N ILE A 219 6.37 -22.20 -0.62
CA ILE A 219 6.09 -22.87 -1.89
C ILE A 219 6.75 -24.26 -1.89
N HIS A 220 5.97 -25.31 -2.18
CA HIS A 220 6.46 -26.68 -2.29
C HIS A 220 6.75 -27.04 -3.75
N ASP A 221 5.77 -26.87 -4.64
CA ASP A 221 5.89 -27.15 -6.07
C ASP A 221 5.03 -26.19 -6.90
N VAL A 222 5.38 -26.04 -8.17
CA VAL A 222 4.67 -25.25 -9.18
C VAL A 222 4.71 -26.01 -10.49
N PHE A 223 3.55 -26.41 -11.00
CA PHE A 223 3.36 -26.86 -12.37
C PHE A 223 3.02 -25.68 -13.27
N PHE A 224 3.56 -25.64 -14.49
CA PHE A 224 3.10 -24.75 -15.56
C PHE A 224 3.08 -25.48 -16.90
N GLY A 225 1.91 -25.61 -17.54
CA GLY A 225 1.76 -26.46 -18.72
C GLY A 225 0.31 -26.94 -18.94
N ARG A 226 0.14 -28.12 -19.54
CA ARG A 226 -1.13 -28.86 -19.56
C ARG A 226 -0.85 -30.37 -19.54
N ARG A 227 -1.53 -31.08 -18.64
CA ARG A 227 -1.41 -32.54 -18.50
C ARG A 227 -2.16 -33.26 -19.63
N VAL A 228 -1.61 -34.39 -20.09
CA VAL A 228 -2.22 -35.25 -21.12
C VAL A 228 -3.64 -35.65 -20.70
N GLY A 229 -4.59 -35.55 -21.63
CA GLY A 229 -6.01 -35.87 -21.39
C GLY A 229 -6.83 -34.81 -20.66
N ASP A 230 -6.21 -33.78 -20.05
CA ASP A 230 -6.97 -32.72 -19.36
C ASP A 230 -7.59 -31.73 -20.35
N LYS A 231 -8.87 -31.94 -20.66
CA LYS A 231 -9.69 -31.05 -21.50
C LYS A 231 -10.54 -30.05 -20.72
N GLU A 232 -10.58 -30.12 -19.39
CA GLU A 232 -11.53 -29.33 -18.58
C GLU A 232 -10.87 -28.16 -17.87
N THR A 233 -9.66 -28.33 -17.31
CA THR A 233 -8.95 -27.23 -16.63
C THR A 233 -8.69 -26.10 -17.62
N CYS A 234 -9.20 -24.90 -17.35
CA CYS A 234 -9.02 -23.71 -18.20
C CYS A 234 -9.46 -23.91 -19.66
N SER A 235 -10.55 -24.64 -19.86
CA SER A 235 -11.15 -24.95 -21.17
C SER A 235 -11.94 -23.80 -21.82
N THR A 236 -12.19 -22.70 -21.09
CA THR A 236 -12.87 -21.49 -21.58
C THR A 236 -11.98 -20.26 -21.53
N SER A 237 -12.17 -19.37 -22.49
CA SER A 237 -11.61 -18.01 -22.49
C SER A 237 -12.29 -17.10 -21.46
N GLU A 238 -11.73 -15.92 -21.23
CA GLU A 238 -12.28 -14.85 -20.38
C GLU A 238 -13.71 -14.40 -20.77
N TYR A 239 -14.10 -14.63 -22.03
CA TYR A 239 -15.44 -14.36 -22.55
C TYR A 239 -16.39 -15.58 -22.45
N GLY A 240 -16.01 -16.64 -21.73
CA GLY A 240 -16.80 -17.86 -21.56
C GLY A 240 -16.82 -18.80 -22.78
N ASN A 241 -16.25 -18.41 -23.93
CA ASN A 241 -16.18 -19.27 -25.11
C ASN A 241 -15.20 -20.43 -24.86
N LYS A 242 -15.63 -21.69 -25.09
CA LYS A 242 -14.74 -22.87 -25.05
C LYS A 242 -13.64 -22.76 -26.11
N PHE A 243 -12.43 -23.17 -25.74
CA PHE A 243 -11.34 -23.39 -26.68
C PHE A 243 -11.59 -24.66 -27.50
N SER A 244 -10.99 -24.74 -28.69
CA SER A 244 -11.03 -25.95 -29.52
C SER A 244 -10.07 -27.02 -29.00
N ASP A 245 -10.37 -28.29 -29.27
CA ASP A 245 -9.52 -29.44 -28.92
C ASP A 245 -8.05 -29.28 -29.32
N GLY A 246 -7.76 -28.63 -30.46
CA GLY A 246 -6.38 -28.35 -30.89
C GLY A 246 -5.59 -27.39 -30.00
N LEU A 247 -6.24 -26.73 -29.02
CA LEU A 247 -5.60 -25.88 -28.00
C LEU A 247 -5.56 -26.57 -26.62
N LEU A 248 -6.16 -27.75 -26.48
CA LEU A 248 -6.34 -28.49 -25.22
C LEU A 248 -5.76 -29.91 -25.27
N ASN A 249 -5.58 -30.49 -26.45
CA ASN A 249 -4.90 -31.77 -26.63
C ASN A 249 -3.39 -31.60 -26.44
N VAL A 250 -2.79 -32.52 -25.69
CA VAL A 250 -1.35 -32.68 -25.50
C VAL A 250 -1.03 -34.17 -25.63
N THR A 251 0.01 -34.51 -26.37
CA THR A 251 0.54 -35.87 -26.48
C THR A 251 1.58 -36.17 -25.40
N GLU A 252 1.81 -37.46 -25.10
CA GLU A 252 2.83 -37.87 -24.12
C GLU A 252 4.26 -37.52 -24.56
N GLU A 253 4.50 -37.39 -25.87
CA GLU A 253 5.79 -37.01 -26.46
C GLU A 253 6.13 -35.52 -26.25
N GLU A 254 5.13 -34.63 -26.32
CA GLU A 254 5.32 -33.17 -26.29
C GLU A 254 5.77 -32.62 -24.93
N LYS A 255 5.52 -33.34 -23.83
CA LYS A 255 5.92 -32.96 -22.45
C LYS A 255 5.64 -31.48 -22.13
N CYS A 256 4.37 -31.09 -22.27
CA CYS A 256 3.82 -29.76 -22.01
C CYS A 256 3.80 -29.42 -20.51
N GLU A 257 4.95 -29.42 -19.85
CA GLU A 257 5.14 -29.27 -18.40
C GLU A 257 6.48 -28.58 -18.09
N SER A 258 6.45 -27.57 -17.22
CA SER A 258 7.64 -26.92 -16.65
C SER A 258 7.40 -26.54 -15.18
N HIS A 259 8.46 -26.42 -14.39
CA HIS A 259 8.37 -26.17 -12.95
C HIS A 259 9.10 -24.87 -12.53
N PRO A 260 8.49 -23.68 -12.73
CA PRO A 260 9.07 -22.38 -12.37
C PRO A 260 9.00 -22.09 -10.84
N VAL A 261 9.38 -23.08 -10.02
CA VAL A 261 9.28 -23.03 -8.55
C VAL A 261 10.08 -21.86 -7.98
N ASN A 262 11.30 -21.64 -8.48
CA ASN A 262 12.16 -20.55 -8.00
C ASN A 262 11.59 -19.17 -8.36
N ASP A 263 10.95 -19.00 -9.52
CA ASP A 263 10.35 -17.73 -9.92
C ASP A 263 9.16 -17.38 -9.04
N ILE A 264 8.28 -18.35 -8.74
CA ILE A 264 7.17 -18.16 -7.79
C ILE A 264 7.70 -17.96 -6.37
N LYS A 265 8.81 -18.61 -5.96
CA LYS A 265 9.45 -18.34 -4.66
C LYS A 265 9.93 -16.90 -4.53
N ASN A 266 10.59 -16.35 -5.55
CA ASN A 266 10.99 -14.94 -5.57
C ASN A 266 9.78 -13.98 -5.42
N ILE A 267 8.61 -14.39 -5.94
CA ILE A 267 7.37 -13.60 -5.87
C ILE A 267 6.66 -13.78 -4.51
N CYS A 268 6.67 -14.97 -3.90
CA CYS A 268 5.73 -15.36 -2.84
C CYS A 268 6.35 -15.90 -1.52
N GLU A 269 7.54 -16.50 -1.55
CA GLU A 269 8.12 -17.17 -0.38
C GLU A 269 8.37 -16.17 0.77
N ASN A 270 8.04 -16.56 2.00
CA ASN A 270 8.13 -15.72 3.20
C ASN A 270 7.25 -14.44 3.18
N LYS A 271 6.24 -14.37 2.32
CA LYS A 271 5.23 -13.28 2.32
C LYS A 271 3.88 -13.82 2.77
N ARG A 272 3.06 -13.00 3.45
CA ARG A 272 1.69 -13.43 3.81
C ARG A 272 0.79 -13.53 2.57
N SER A 273 1.02 -12.71 1.54
CA SER A 273 0.34 -12.85 0.26
C SER A 273 1.21 -12.45 -0.93
N CYS A 274 0.80 -12.85 -2.13
CA CYS A 274 1.41 -12.45 -3.40
C CYS A 274 0.39 -12.57 -4.55
N TYR A 275 0.70 -11.94 -5.68
CA TYR A 275 -0.08 -12.02 -6.93
C TYR A 275 0.67 -12.80 -8.00
N ILE A 276 0.11 -13.92 -8.45
CA ILE A 276 0.70 -14.82 -9.43
C ILE A 276 0.09 -14.57 -10.82
N LYS A 277 0.95 -14.18 -11.77
CA LYS A 277 0.59 -13.90 -13.17
C LYS A 277 1.07 -15.05 -14.06
N PRO A 278 0.23 -16.06 -14.39
CA PRO A 278 0.62 -17.26 -15.16
C PRO A 278 0.81 -16.97 -16.65
N SER A 279 1.61 -15.97 -17.01
CA SER A 279 1.85 -15.58 -18.40
C SER A 279 2.98 -16.38 -19.04
N THR A 280 2.76 -16.88 -20.26
CA THR A 280 3.82 -17.50 -21.07
C THR A 280 4.89 -16.51 -21.53
N ALA A 281 4.68 -15.19 -21.37
CA ALA A 281 5.73 -14.18 -21.53
C ALA A 281 6.73 -14.16 -20.35
N LEU A 282 6.32 -14.56 -19.14
CA LEU A 282 7.18 -14.58 -17.95
C LEU A 282 7.96 -15.90 -17.84
N TYR A 283 7.25 -17.03 -17.80
CA TYR A 283 7.86 -18.33 -17.51
C TYR A 283 8.26 -19.14 -18.76
N LYS A 284 7.90 -18.65 -19.97
CA LYS A 284 7.92 -19.36 -21.26
C LYS A 284 6.92 -20.52 -21.29
N SER A 285 6.30 -20.77 -22.45
CA SER A 285 5.48 -21.98 -22.61
C SER A 285 6.38 -23.19 -22.88
N PRO A 286 6.22 -24.34 -22.19
CA PRO A 286 6.89 -25.58 -22.58
C PRO A 286 6.36 -26.12 -23.91
N CYS A 287 5.12 -25.76 -24.25
CA CYS A 287 4.36 -26.20 -25.42
C CYS A 287 3.81 -24.96 -26.14
N PRO A 288 4.26 -24.65 -27.37
CA PRO A 288 3.69 -23.59 -28.19
C PRO A 288 2.20 -23.82 -28.49
N ASP A 289 1.44 -22.74 -28.67
CA ASP A 289 0.01 -22.67 -29.05
C ASP A 289 -1.03 -23.35 -28.13
N ILE A 290 -0.63 -24.33 -27.30
CA ILE A 290 -1.46 -24.96 -26.27
C ILE A 290 -1.88 -23.95 -25.19
N GLN A 291 -3.14 -24.04 -24.76
CA GLN A 291 -3.67 -23.25 -23.67
C GLN A 291 -3.24 -23.85 -22.32
N VAL A 292 -2.11 -23.38 -21.79
CA VAL A 292 -1.56 -23.84 -20.51
C VAL A 292 -2.34 -23.31 -19.29
N TYR A 293 -2.06 -23.91 -18.13
CA TYR A 293 -2.44 -23.46 -16.80
C TYR A 293 -1.25 -23.61 -15.82
N MET A 294 -1.36 -22.99 -14.65
CA MET A 294 -0.41 -23.12 -13.54
C MET A 294 -1.10 -23.80 -12.36
N GLU A 295 -0.43 -24.74 -11.68
CA GLU A 295 -0.85 -25.27 -10.38
C GLU A 295 0.24 -24.90 -9.36
N VAL A 296 -0.14 -24.20 -8.29
CA VAL A 296 0.81 -23.75 -7.24
C VAL A 296 0.47 -24.47 -5.94
N SER A 297 1.36 -25.36 -5.52
CA SER A 297 1.25 -26.13 -4.28
C SER A 297 2.06 -25.44 -3.18
N TYR A 298 1.37 -24.86 -2.22
CA TYR A 298 1.96 -24.05 -1.14
C TYR A 298 1.38 -24.41 0.23
N GLN A 299 2.02 -23.92 1.28
CA GLN A 299 1.63 -24.15 2.66
C GLN A 299 1.76 -22.84 3.44
N CYS A 300 0.88 -22.62 4.40
CA CYS A 300 1.01 -21.50 5.35
C CYS A 300 1.73 -21.98 6.61
N VAL A 301 2.90 -21.42 6.87
CA VAL A 301 3.76 -21.75 8.03
C VAL A 301 3.89 -20.55 8.96
N GLU A 302 4.15 -20.81 10.25
CA GLU A 302 4.32 -19.77 11.30
C GLU A 302 5.39 -18.75 10.89
N ASP A 303 5.03 -17.46 10.86
CA ASP A 303 5.99 -16.39 10.65
C ASP A 303 6.43 -15.77 11.97
N LYS A 304 7.67 -16.10 12.34
CA LYS A 304 8.38 -15.60 13.53
C LYS A 304 8.73 -14.09 13.43
N ASN A 305 8.36 -13.44 12.32
CA ASN A 305 8.51 -12.01 12.08
C ASN A 305 7.17 -11.27 12.03
N ALA A 306 6.01 -11.95 12.06
CA ALA A 306 4.69 -11.36 11.79
C ALA A 306 4.29 -10.21 12.72
N PHE A 307 4.95 -10.09 13.87
CA PHE A 307 4.73 -9.07 14.89
C PHE A 307 5.97 -8.19 15.14
N LYS A 308 7.00 -8.26 14.28
CA LYS A 308 8.09 -7.27 14.29
C LYS A 308 7.56 -5.93 13.80
N LYS A 309 7.99 -4.85 14.47
CA LYS A 309 7.66 -3.49 14.03
C LYS A 309 8.34 -3.20 12.68
N PRO A 310 7.59 -2.74 11.66
CA PRO A 310 8.15 -2.53 10.33
C PRO A 310 9.10 -1.33 10.32
N LYS A 311 10.03 -1.35 9.38
CA LYS A 311 11.06 -0.32 9.21
C LYS A 311 10.57 0.81 8.30
N PHE A 312 10.92 2.05 8.66
CA PHE A 312 10.54 3.24 7.90
C PHE A 312 11.74 4.00 7.36
N ALA A 313 11.55 4.61 6.20
CA ALA A 313 12.31 5.76 5.75
C ALA A 313 11.44 7.02 5.79
N ILE A 314 12.03 8.17 6.08
CA ILE A 314 11.44 9.49 5.89
C ILE A 314 12.20 10.16 4.74
N VAL A 315 11.46 10.62 3.73
CA VAL A 315 11.99 11.22 2.51
C VAL A 315 11.41 12.62 2.35
N MET A 316 12.29 13.60 2.15
CA MET A 316 11.95 15.00 1.90
C MET A 316 12.69 15.51 0.65
N PHE A 317 12.20 16.60 0.07
CA PHE A 317 12.95 17.42 -0.88
C PHE A 317 13.00 18.88 -0.42
N ALA A 318 14.19 19.50 -0.49
CA ALA A 318 14.34 20.94 -0.34
C ALA A 318 15.62 21.44 -1.02
N ASP A 319 15.50 22.36 -1.98
CA ASP A 319 16.65 23.09 -2.53
C ASP A 319 16.76 24.52 -1.98
N LYS A 320 17.98 25.08 -2.00
CA LYS A 320 18.29 26.46 -1.55
C LYS A 320 17.82 26.84 -0.13
N VAL A 321 17.71 25.87 0.77
CA VAL A 321 17.31 26.07 2.18
C VAL A 321 18.12 27.22 2.81
N LYS A 322 17.42 28.23 3.34
CA LYS A 322 18.03 29.34 4.09
C LYS A 322 18.22 28.92 5.56
N PRO A 323 19.30 29.36 6.24
CA PRO A 323 19.40 29.25 7.69
C PRO A 323 18.22 29.95 8.40
N ASP A 324 17.82 29.45 9.57
CA ASP A 324 16.72 29.95 10.41
C ASP A 324 15.35 29.97 9.70
N SER A 325 15.18 29.19 8.63
CA SER A 325 13.93 29.10 7.87
C SER A 325 13.01 27.97 8.34
N LEU A 326 11.72 28.06 8.00
CA LEU A 326 10.75 26.98 8.20
C LEU A 326 11.25 25.63 7.66
N TYR A 327 11.86 25.63 6.47
CA TYR A 327 12.36 24.44 5.81
C TYR A 327 13.56 23.82 6.53
N GLU A 328 14.50 24.64 7.04
CA GLU A 328 15.60 24.15 7.87
C GLU A 328 15.06 23.53 9.17
N HIS A 329 14.12 24.20 9.84
CA HIS A 329 13.49 23.70 11.06
C HIS A 329 12.71 22.39 10.85
N SER A 330 11.97 22.25 9.74
CA SER A 330 11.25 21.00 9.40
C SER A 330 12.23 19.85 9.14
N ILE A 331 13.29 20.08 8.35
CA ILE A 331 14.36 19.09 8.12
C ILE A 331 15.03 18.70 9.44
N SER A 332 15.30 19.68 10.31
CA SER A 332 15.90 19.47 11.63
C SER A 332 15.01 18.64 12.55
N GLU A 333 13.69 18.83 12.48
CA GLU A 333 12.69 18.05 13.23
C GLU A 333 12.57 16.61 12.72
N PHE A 334 12.43 16.40 11.41
CA PHE A 334 12.37 15.04 10.85
C PHE A 334 13.69 14.26 11.02
N ALA A 335 14.84 14.93 10.96
CA ALA A 335 16.14 14.33 11.29
C ALA A 335 16.22 13.84 12.74
N GLN A 336 15.81 14.66 13.70
CA GLN A 336 15.75 14.27 15.11
C GLN A 336 14.76 13.12 15.34
N TYR A 337 13.57 13.19 14.76
CA TYR A 337 12.54 12.16 14.88
C TYR A 337 12.98 10.82 14.28
N ALA A 338 13.73 10.85 13.17
CA ALA A 338 14.32 9.65 12.58
C ALA A 338 15.39 9.01 13.48
N ASP A 339 16.31 9.80 14.05
CA ASP A 339 17.31 9.30 15.02
C ASP A 339 16.65 8.73 16.29
N ILE A 340 15.56 9.35 16.78
CA ILE A 340 14.84 8.89 17.99
C ILE A 340 14.20 7.51 17.79
N HIS A 341 13.59 7.26 16.62
CA HIS A 341 12.83 6.01 16.38
C HIS A 341 13.57 4.99 15.51
N GLY A 342 14.83 5.25 15.14
CA GLY A 342 15.64 4.35 14.33
C GLY A 342 15.20 4.25 12.86
N TYR A 343 14.60 5.30 12.32
CA TYR A 343 14.16 5.37 10.92
C TYR A 343 15.29 5.85 10.00
N SER A 344 15.26 5.44 8.74
CA SER A 344 16.15 6.04 7.73
C SER A 344 15.68 7.46 7.38
N PHE A 345 16.60 8.41 7.18
CA PHE A 345 16.27 9.79 6.79
C PHE A 345 17.01 10.21 5.52
N PHE A 346 16.27 10.78 4.57
CA PHE A 346 16.78 11.23 3.29
C PHE A 346 16.22 12.61 2.92
N VAL A 347 17.10 13.52 2.50
CA VAL A 347 16.73 14.85 1.99
C VAL A 347 17.40 15.04 0.64
N ASP A 348 16.62 14.99 -0.43
CA ASP A 348 17.09 15.38 -1.76
C ASP A 348 17.12 16.91 -1.89
N ASN A 349 18.16 17.45 -2.52
CA ASN A 349 18.38 18.90 -2.64
C ASN A 349 18.71 19.38 -4.06
N LYS A 350 18.54 18.50 -5.05
CA LYS A 350 18.86 18.76 -6.46
C LYS A 350 17.64 18.48 -7.34
N ILE A 351 17.16 19.51 -8.03
CA ILE A 351 16.15 19.39 -9.08
C ILE A 351 16.72 18.53 -10.22
N ILE A 352 15.99 17.48 -10.60
CA ILE A 352 16.41 16.53 -11.65
C ILE A 352 15.96 17.00 -13.03
N ASP A 353 14.72 17.50 -13.17
CA ASP A 353 14.15 17.97 -14.43
C ASP A 353 13.65 19.42 -14.32
N TYR A 354 14.37 20.34 -14.96
CA TYR A 354 14.05 21.76 -15.00
C TYR A 354 12.94 22.13 -16.02
N ASN A 355 12.41 21.15 -16.76
CA ASN A 355 11.30 21.36 -17.70
C ASN A 355 9.92 21.11 -17.06
N ARG A 356 9.87 20.83 -15.76
CA ARG A 356 8.65 20.58 -14.98
C ARG A 356 8.58 21.50 -13.76
N GLN A 357 7.38 21.61 -13.19
CA GLN A 357 7.18 22.26 -11.89
C GLN A 357 7.87 21.44 -10.79
N VAL A 358 8.47 22.14 -9.82
CA VAL A 358 9.29 21.53 -8.75
C VAL A 358 8.56 20.44 -7.96
N TYR A 359 7.22 20.53 -7.84
CA TYR A 359 6.39 19.56 -7.14
C TYR A 359 6.58 18.11 -7.65
N TYR A 360 6.84 17.91 -8.95
CA TYR A 360 7.12 16.58 -9.51
C TYR A 360 8.40 15.93 -8.97
N GLN A 361 9.30 16.68 -8.33
CA GLN A 361 10.50 16.15 -7.70
C GLN A 361 10.17 15.12 -6.62
N LYS A 362 9.04 15.22 -5.90
CA LYS A 362 8.64 14.21 -4.92
C LYS A 362 8.44 12.84 -5.53
N LEU A 363 7.81 12.77 -6.72
CA LEU A 363 7.61 11.50 -7.42
C LEU A 363 8.94 10.90 -7.93
N TYR A 364 9.88 11.73 -8.37
CA TYR A 364 11.23 11.26 -8.75
C TYR A 364 12.03 10.73 -7.55
N SER A 365 12.00 11.44 -6.43
CA SER A 365 12.64 11.01 -5.19
C SER A 365 12.00 9.72 -4.67
N LEU A 366 10.67 9.63 -4.63
CA LEU A 366 9.96 8.41 -4.22
C LEU A 366 10.23 7.22 -5.16
N LEU A 367 10.34 7.41 -6.48
CA LEU A 367 10.78 6.34 -7.38
C LEU A 367 12.17 5.81 -7.00
N ASN A 368 13.13 6.70 -6.74
CA ASN A 368 14.48 6.34 -6.33
C ASN A 368 14.48 5.56 -5.00
N TYR A 369 13.72 6.02 -3.99
CA TYR A 369 13.69 5.36 -2.68
C TYR A 369 12.82 4.08 -2.64
N VAL A 370 11.76 3.97 -3.45
CA VAL A 370 11.05 2.67 -3.63
C VAL A 370 11.95 1.65 -4.31
N ILE A 371 12.69 2.03 -5.36
CA ILE A 371 13.66 1.13 -6.03
C ILE A 371 14.79 0.74 -5.07
N ARG A 372 15.31 1.68 -4.27
CA ARG A 372 16.31 1.36 -3.23
C ARG A 372 15.75 0.36 -2.23
N GLY A 373 14.58 0.61 -1.65
CA GLY A 373 13.95 -0.30 -0.68
C GLY A 373 13.74 -1.71 -1.25
N LEU A 374 13.20 -1.83 -2.46
CA LEU A 374 12.99 -3.12 -3.15
C LEU A 374 14.30 -3.90 -3.39
N ASN A 375 15.43 -3.20 -3.56
CA ASN A 375 16.74 -3.81 -3.77
C ASN A 375 17.50 -4.14 -2.48
N THR A 376 17.17 -3.51 -1.33
CA THR A 376 17.98 -3.59 -0.10
C THR A 376 17.25 -4.15 1.12
N ASN A 377 15.92 -4.04 1.19
CA ASN A 377 15.11 -4.33 2.39
C ASN A 377 15.57 -3.56 3.65
N GLU A 378 16.17 -2.38 3.46
CA GLU A 378 16.54 -1.44 4.53
C GLU A 378 15.30 -0.89 5.25
N TYR A 379 14.21 -0.65 4.52
CA TYR A 379 12.93 -0.16 5.02
C TYR A 379 11.77 -0.73 4.18
N GLU A 380 10.60 -0.82 4.80
CA GLU A 380 9.37 -1.39 4.23
C GLU A 380 8.35 -0.31 3.87
N TRP A 381 8.36 0.82 4.58
CA TRP A 381 7.50 1.97 4.31
C TRP A 381 8.31 3.25 4.16
N ILE A 382 7.83 4.17 3.32
CA ILE A 382 8.37 5.51 3.15
C ILE A 382 7.31 6.51 3.60
N PHE A 383 7.66 7.41 4.52
CA PHE A 383 6.91 8.63 4.79
C PHE A 383 7.46 9.75 3.91
N TRP A 384 6.62 10.28 3.03
CA TRP A 384 6.91 11.53 2.33
C TRP A 384 6.49 12.71 3.20
N ALA A 385 7.35 13.73 3.30
CA ALA A 385 7.06 14.98 4.00
C ALA A 385 7.52 16.20 3.20
N ASP A 386 6.57 17.05 2.80
CA ASP A 386 6.86 18.40 2.30
C ASP A 386 7.39 19.30 3.45
N GLY A 387 8.37 20.15 3.11
CA GLY A 387 9.20 20.86 4.10
C GLY A 387 8.57 22.07 4.78
N ASP A 388 7.38 22.51 4.35
CA ASP A 388 6.61 23.59 4.97
C ASP A 388 5.68 23.06 6.07
N SER A 389 6.31 22.41 7.05
CA SER A 389 5.65 21.65 8.12
C SER A 389 6.32 21.87 9.48
N THR A 390 5.71 21.36 10.54
CA THR A 390 6.30 21.31 11.90
C THR A 390 5.85 20.03 12.58
N LEU A 391 6.80 19.28 13.13
CA LEU A 391 6.47 18.09 13.90
C LEU A 391 5.92 18.50 15.28
N VAL A 392 4.68 18.10 15.58
CA VAL A 392 3.96 18.53 16.79
C VAL A 392 4.18 17.53 17.91
N ASN A 393 4.08 16.22 17.61
CA ASN A 393 4.10 15.16 18.60
C ASN A 393 5.04 13.99 18.21
N PRO A 394 6.31 13.99 18.68
CA PRO A 394 7.25 12.90 18.39
C PRO A 394 6.95 11.59 19.16
N ASN A 395 5.92 11.52 20.01
CA ASN A 395 5.54 10.32 20.78
C ASN A 395 4.61 9.36 19.99
N ILE A 396 4.22 9.75 18.78
CA ILE A 396 3.52 8.88 17.82
C ILE A 396 4.54 8.35 16.81
N LYS A 397 4.65 7.01 16.74
CA LYS A 397 5.52 6.27 15.81
C LYS A 397 4.77 5.98 14.50
N LEU A 398 5.48 5.89 13.37
CA LEU A 398 4.87 5.75 12.04
C LEU A 398 4.09 4.44 11.84
N ASP A 399 4.42 3.39 12.60
CA ASP A 399 3.68 2.11 12.67
C ASP A 399 2.26 2.25 13.26
N SER A 400 1.96 3.40 13.89
CA SER A 400 0.60 3.73 14.32
C SER A 400 -0.37 3.81 13.13
N PHE A 401 0.07 4.38 12.00
CA PHE A 401 -0.80 4.83 10.89
C PHE A 401 -0.99 3.82 9.74
N ILE A 402 -0.04 2.90 9.55
CA ILE A 402 -0.07 1.91 8.46
C ILE A 402 -1.29 0.98 8.57
N PRO A 403 -1.66 0.22 7.52
CA PRO A 403 -2.78 -0.72 7.59
C PRO A 403 -2.62 -1.77 8.69
N PRO A 404 -3.70 -2.37 9.21
CA PRO A 404 -3.60 -3.58 10.02
C PRO A 404 -3.14 -4.78 9.16
N PRO A 405 -2.55 -5.83 9.76
CA PRO A 405 -1.93 -6.93 9.00
C PRO A 405 -2.86 -7.70 8.05
N ASP A 406 -4.18 -7.61 8.21
CA ASP A 406 -5.17 -8.22 7.32
C ASP A 406 -5.52 -7.37 6.08
N LYS A 407 -4.93 -6.17 5.94
CA LYS A 407 -5.19 -5.19 4.87
C LYS A 407 -3.95 -4.94 4.01
N ASP A 408 -3.22 -6.01 3.69
CA ASP A 408 -1.92 -5.95 3.01
C ASP A 408 -1.93 -5.51 1.55
N ASP A 409 -3.09 -5.50 0.89
CA ASP A 409 -3.22 -4.91 -0.44
C ASP A 409 -3.06 -3.38 -0.41
N ILE A 410 -3.26 -2.73 0.73
CA ILE A 410 -3.14 -1.28 0.86
C ILE A 410 -1.65 -0.90 0.93
N HIS A 411 -1.23 -0.08 -0.03
CA HIS A 411 0.16 0.33 -0.24
C HIS A 411 0.34 1.86 -0.18
N LEU A 412 -0.74 2.63 -0.18
CA LEU A 412 -0.74 4.08 -0.04
C LEU A 412 -1.73 4.50 1.07
N VAL A 413 -1.23 5.21 2.08
CA VAL A 413 -2.03 5.81 3.16
C VAL A 413 -1.80 7.32 3.11
N ILE A 414 -2.84 8.05 2.73
CA ILE A 414 -2.78 9.47 2.32
C ILE A 414 -4.06 10.18 2.76
N SER A 415 -4.06 11.49 2.97
CA SER A 415 -5.28 12.23 3.29
C SER A 415 -5.84 12.98 2.08
N ASP A 416 -7.12 13.32 2.16
CA ASP A 416 -7.71 14.39 1.38
C ASP A 416 -7.70 15.73 2.15
N ASP A 417 -8.06 16.79 1.44
CA ASP A 417 -8.43 18.12 1.94
C ASP A 417 -9.57 18.70 1.06
N VAL A 418 -9.92 19.98 1.26
CA VAL A 418 -11.01 20.66 0.52
C VAL A 418 -10.81 20.77 -1.00
N ILE A 419 -9.60 20.51 -1.51
CA ILE A 419 -9.22 20.54 -2.94
C ILE A 419 -9.17 19.10 -3.52
N GLY A 420 -9.10 18.07 -2.67
CA GLY A 420 -9.08 16.65 -3.07
C GLY A 420 -7.92 15.91 -2.42
N LEU A 421 -7.27 14.99 -3.16
CA LEU A 421 -6.10 14.27 -2.65
C LEU A 421 -4.96 15.23 -2.31
N ASN A 422 -4.43 15.18 -1.08
CA ASN A 422 -3.28 16.00 -0.67
C ASN A 422 -1.98 15.17 -0.69
N ALA A 423 -1.02 15.53 -1.54
CA ALA A 423 0.25 14.83 -1.68
C ALA A 423 1.41 15.46 -0.87
N GLY A 424 1.11 16.24 0.17
CA GLY A 424 2.13 16.87 1.00
C GLY A 424 2.74 15.92 2.04
N MET A 425 1.90 15.14 2.72
CA MET A 425 2.31 14.24 3.80
C MET A 425 1.60 12.88 3.61
N PHE A 426 2.34 11.79 3.38
CA PHE A 426 1.73 10.46 3.18
C PHE A 426 2.71 9.29 3.38
N LEU A 427 2.16 8.10 3.62
CA LEU A 427 2.91 6.84 3.72
C LEU A 427 2.72 6.01 2.44
N ILE A 428 3.82 5.51 1.87
CA ILE A 428 3.81 4.59 0.73
C ILE A 428 4.68 3.36 1.00
N HIS A 429 4.13 2.17 0.74
CA HIS A 429 4.78 0.88 0.95
C HIS A 429 5.83 0.61 -0.13
N VAL A 430 6.94 -0.03 0.23
CA VAL A 430 7.99 -0.47 -0.69
C VAL A 430 7.50 -1.72 -1.42
N HIS A 431 6.75 -1.50 -2.51
CA HIS A 431 6.07 -2.56 -3.25
C HIS A 431 6.13 -2.32 -4.77
N PRO A 432 6.14 -3.36 -5.63
CA PRO A 432 6.09 -3.19 -7.09
C PRO A 432 4.83 -2.46 -7.58
N TRP A 433 3.72 -2.52 -6.83
CA TRP A 433 2.55 -1.66 -7.11
C TRP A 433 2.93 -0.17 -6.97
N SER A 434 3.59 0.21 -5.88
CA SER A 434 3.98 1.60 -5.61
C SER A 434 4.93 2.15 -6.67
N LEU A 435 5.87 1.32 -7.15
CA LEU A 435 6.73 1.63 -8.29
C LEU A 435 5.90 1.91 -9.55
N SER A 436 4.94 1.02 -9.88
CA SER A 436 4.04 1.19 -11.02
C SER A 436 3.17 2.44 -10.91
N PHE A 437 2.53 2.66 -9.76
CA PHE A 437 1.73 3.84 -9.42
C PHE A 437 2.53 5.14 -9.61
N LEU A 438 3.73 5.21 -9.03
CA LEU A 438 4.59 6.40 -9.15
C LEU A 438 5.04 6.63 -10.61
N MET A 439 5.34 5.58 -11.39
CA MET A 439 5.68 5.71 -12.81
C MET A 439 4.50 6.23 -13.65
N LYS A 440 3.28 5.72 -13.39
CA LYS A 440 2.02 6.19 -14.00
C LYS A 440 1.79 7.68 -13.66
N ALA A 441 1.82 8.05 -12.38
CA ALA A 441 1.62 9.43 -11.92
C ALA A 441 2.71 10.38 -12.45
N CYS A 442 3.99 9.96 -12.46
CA CYS A 442 5.08 10.72 -13.07
C CYS A 442 4.86 11.05 -14.55
N THR A 443 4.15 10.18 -15.29
CA THR A 443 4.02 10.28 -16.75
C THR A 443 2.63 10.72 -17.23
N TYR A 444 1.64 10.76 -16.34
CA TYR A 444 0.23 11.06 -16.61
C TYR A 444 0.02 12.23 -17.58
N SER A 445 0.63 13.39 -17.31
CA SER A 445 0.49 14.62 -18.10
C SER A 445 1.02 14.53 -19.54
N TYR A 446 1.88 13.56 -19.86
CA TYR A 446 2.37 13.36 -21.24
C TYR A 446 1.42 12.54 -22.11
N TYR A 447 0.58 11.70 -21.49
CA TYR A 447 -0.40 10.87 -22.17
C TYR A 447 -1.79 11.52 -22.17
N ASN A 448 -2.18 12.16 -21.07
CA ASN A 448 -3.47 12.82 -20.88
C ASN A 448 -3.35 14.35 -21.02
N LYS A 449 -2.96 14.80 -22.21
CA LYS A 449 -2.56 16.21 -22.49
C LYS A 449 -3.69 17.22 -22.39
N ASP A 450 -4.93 16.77 -22.60
CA ASP A 450 -6.13 17.61 -22.54
C ASP A 450 -6.77 17.64 -21.14
N THR A 451 -6.25 16.85 -20.18
CA THR A 451 -6.70 16.84 -18.78
C THR A 451 -6.12 18.03 -18.03
N TYR A 452 -7.00 18.83 -17.41
CA TYR A 452 -6.59 19.93 -16.53
C TYR A 452 -6.17 19.40 -15.15
N LEU A 453 -4.91 19.64 -14.78
CA LEU A 453 -4.36 19.33 -13.45
C LEU A 453 -4.24 20.64 -12.65
N SER A 454 -4.94 20.74 -11.52
CA SER A 454 -4.94 21.96 -10.68
C SER A 454 -3.65 22.13 -9.90
N LEU A 455 -3.14 21.05 -9.31
CA LEU A 455 -1.87 20.96 -8.59
C LEU A 455 -1.16 19.70 -9.11
N VAL A 456 -0.10 19.88 -9.89
CA VAL A 456 0.22 18.94 -10.98
C VAL A 456 0.65 17.54 -10.55
N ASP A 457 1.31 17.41 -9.40
CA ASP A 457 1.71 16.14 -8.79
C ASP A 457 0.52 15.42 -8.15
N GLN A 458 -0.21 16.10 -7.24
CA GLN A 458 -1.34 15.50 -6.53
C GLN A 458 -2.53 15.19 -7.45
N SER A 459 -2.80 16.03 -8.46
CA SER A 459 -3.81 15.74 -9.49
C SER A 459 -3.39 14.54 -10.35
N ALA A 460 -2.11 14.42 -10.75
CA ALA A 460 -1.63 13.27 -11.52
C ALA A 460 -1.71 11.96 -10.70
N MET A 461 -1.44 12.01 -9.39
CA MET A 461 -1.69 10.90 -8.47
C MET A 461 -3.19 10.55 -8.40
N LEU A 462 -4.05 11.53 -8.14
CA LEU A 462 -5.50 11.38 -8.03
C LEU A 462 -6.12 10.74 -9.29
N HIS A 463 -5.86 11.29 -10.47
CA HIS A 463 -6.33 10.71 -11.72
C HIS A 463 -5.78 9.29 -11.94
N THR A 464 -4.51 9.04 -11.61
CA THR A 464 -3.92 7.68 -11.71
C THR A 464 -4.65 6.67 -10.81
N LEU A 465 -5.06 7.03 -9.59
CA LEU A 465 -5.78 6.14 -8.68
C LEU A 465 -7.22 5.86 -9.17
N ILE A 466 -7.94 6.89 -9.62
CA ILE A 466 -9.36 6.78 -9.99
C ILE A 466 -9.54 6.16 -11.38
N GLU A 467 -8.81 6.63 -12.39
CA GLU A 467 -9.01 6.19 -13.79
C GLU A 467 -8.56 4.74 -14.04
N GLN A 468 -7.87 4.13 -13.07
CA GLN A 468 -7.32 2.78 -13.17
C GLN A 468 -7.92 1.80 -12.14
N ASN A 469 -8.89 2.23 -11.33
CA ASN A 469 -9.59 1.42 -10.31
C ASN A 469 -8.62 0.78 -9.29
N GLU A 470 -7.80 1.63 -8.66
CA GLU A 470 -6.78 1.22 -7.69
C GLU A 470 -7.32 1.20 -6.23
N GLU A 471 -8.64 1.26 -6.00
CA GLU A 471 -9.27 1.53 -4.67
C GLU A 471 -9.08 0.46 -3.58
N LYS A 472 -8.53 -0.70 -3.96
CA LYS A 472 -8.01 -1.76 -3.08
C LYS A 472 -6.58 -1.48 -2.56
N HIS A 473 -5.81 -0.68 -3.29
CA HIS A 473 -4.38 -0.43 -3.03
C HIS A 473 -4.10 0.88 -2.30
N TYR A 474 -5.11 1.72 -2.06
CA TYR A 474 -4.99 2.90 -1.22
C TYR A 474 -6.14 3.04 -0.21
N VAL A 475 -5.90 3.87 0.80
CA VAL A 475 -6.92 4.36 1.73
C VAL A 475 -6.74 5.86 1.91
N ILE A 476 -7.86 6.58 1.93
CA ILE A 476 -7.90 7.98 2.34
C ILE A 476 -8.19 8.00 3.84
N VAL A 477 -7.42 8.78 4.61
CA VAL A 477 -7.49 8.80 6.08
C VAL A 477 -7.79 10.19 6.63
N PRO A 478 -8.30 10.30 7.87
CA PRO A 478 -8.56 11.59 8.50
C PRO A 478 -7.30 12.46 8.52
N GLN A 479 -7.42 13.67 7.96
CA GLN A 479 -6.31 14.60 7.76
C GLN A 479 -5.51 14.89 9.05
N ASN A 480 -6.17 14.86 10.22
CA ASN A 480 -5.53 15.07 11.52
C ASN A 480 -4.48 14.01 11.92
N TRP A 481 -4.38 12.88 11.22
CA TRP A 481 -3.40 11.84 11.56
C TRP A 481 -1.96 12.28 11.31
N PHE A 482 -1.68 12.87 10.14
CA PHE A 482 -0.34 13.27 9.72
C PHE A 482 -0.32 14.45 8.73
N ASN A 483 -1.40 15.21 8.61
CA ASN A 483 -1.52 16.30 7.62
C ASN A 483 -2.38 17.48 8.13
N SER A 484 -2.44 17.68 9.46
CA SER A 484 -3.30 18.69 10.08
C SER A 484 -3.00 20.10 9.58
N TYR A 485 -4.03 20.91 9.36
CA TYR A 485 -3.87 22.31 8.97
C TYR A 485 -3.96 23.25 10.16
N PHE A 486 -3.08 24.26 10.18
CA PHE A 486 -3.33 25.47 10.95
C PHE A 486 -4.56 26.17 10.37
N CYS A 487 -5.47 26.65 11.21
CA CYS A 487 -6.64 27.46 10.83
C CYS A 487 -7.00 28.36 12.01
N ASN A 488 -7.50 29.57 11.74
CA ASN A 488 -7.89 30.50 12.80
C ASN A 488 -9.16 30.01 13.53
N ASP A 489 -9.47 30.60 14.69
CA ASP A 489 -10.66 30.21 15.48
C ASP A 489 -11.99 30.78 14.94
N GLU A 490 -11.92 31.60 13.90
CA GLU A 490 -13.08 32.13 13.16
C GLU A 490 -13.35 31.35 11.85
N GLU A 491 -12.54 30.34 11.54
CA GLU A 491 -12.59 29.56 10.28
C GLU A 491 -12.97 28.09 10.55
N GLU A 492 -14.04 27.62 9.92
CA GLU A 492 -14.28 26.17 9.75
C GLU A 492 -13.36 25.64 8.65
N CYS A 493 -12.51 24.68 8.99
CA CYS A 493 -11.64 23.99 8.03
C CYS A 493 -11.58 22.49 8.34
N ASP A 494 -11.49 21.68 7.30
CA ASP A 494 -11.16 20.26 7.44
C ASP A 494 -9.72 20.11 7.95
N GLY A 495 -9.48 19.05 8.75
CA GLY A 495 -8.15 18.77 9.29
C GLY A 495 -7.60 19.76 10.33
N LYS A 496 -8.40 20.68 10.88
CA LYS A 496 -7.93 21.67 11.87
C LYS A 496 -7.09 21.04 12.97
N LEU A 497 -5.87 21.55 13.15
CA LEU A 497 -4.87 21.11 14.13
C LEU A 497 -5.41 21.06 15.56
N LYS A 498 -5.17 19.94 16.25
CA LYS A 498 -5.54 19.71 17.66
C LYS A 498 -4.31 19.33 18.49
N LYS A 499 -4.43 19.47 19.81
CA LYS A 499 -3.46 18.95 20.79
C LYS A 499 -3.38 17.42 20.66
N GLY A 500 -2.17 16.88 20.55
CA GLY A 500 -1.90 15.45 20.36
C GLY A 500 -1.81 15.00 18.91
N ASP A 501 -2.15 15.84 17.92
CA ASP A 501 -1.89 15.57 16.50
C ASP A 501 -0.38 15.37 16.25
N PHE A 502 -0.03 14.59 15.22
CA PHE A 502 1.36 14.24 14.91
C PHE A 502 2.19 15.42 14.43
N LEU A 503 1.63 16.23 13.52
CA LEU A 503 2.29 17.35 12.87
C LEU A 503 1.29 18.38 12.37
N VAL A 504 1.79 19.54 11.94
CA VAL A 504 1.04 20.53 11.16
C VAL A 504 1.74 20.79 9.83
N HIS A 505 0.94 20.97 8.78
CA HIS A 505 1.36 21.32 7.42
C HIS A 505 0.78 22.70 7.06
N TYR A 506 1.60 23.57 6.49
CA TYR A 506 1.26 24.97 6.19
C TYR A 506 0.90 25.18 4.71
N ALA A 507 0.24 24.19 4.10
CA ALA A 507 -0.25 24.25 2.73
C ALA A 507 -1.08 25.51 2.47
N GLY A 508 -0.87 26.16 1.32
CA GLY A 508 -1.61 27.35 0.89
C GLY A 508 -1.38 28.65 1.70
N TYR A 509 -0.73 28.61 2.86
CA TYR A 509 -0.48 29.80 3.68
C TYR A 509 0.61 30.71 3.11
N LEU A 510 0.40 32.03 3.24
CA LEU A 510 1.40 33.04 2.84
C LEU A 510 2.53 33.15 3.89
N ASP A 511 2.21 33.60 5.10
CA ASP A 511 3.21 33.77 6.17
C ASP A 511 3.42 32.47 7.00
N LYS A 512 3.88 31.43 6.31
CA LYS A 512 4.16 30.11 6.93
C LYS A 512 5.21 30.23 8.05
N SER A 513 6.18 31.12 7.90
CA SER A 513 7.27 31.35 8.87
C SER A 513 6.76 31.90 10.20
N TYR A 514 5.90 32.92 10.19
CA TYR A 514 5.28 33.45 11.40
C TYR A 514 4.37 32.41 12.08
N ILE A 515 3.51 31.74 11.30
CA ILE A 515 2.59 30.72 11.84
C ILE A 515 3.38 29.59 12.52
N ALA A 516 4.46 29.13 11.89
CA ALA A 516 5.31 28.09 12.47
C ALA A 516 6.04 28.55 13.74
N ALA A 517 6.53 29.79 13.80
CA ALA A 517 7.09 30.35 15.02
C ALA A 517 6.05 30.43 16.17
N VAL A 518 4.79 30.77 15.85
CA VAL A 518 3.68 30.75 16.81
C VAL A 518 3.38 29.33 17.30
N ILE A 519 3.26 28.35 16.41
CA ILE A 519 2.98 26.96 16.80
C ILE A 519 4.13 26.33 17.61
N ARG A 520 5.39 26.49 17.17
CA ARG A 520 6.54 25.98 17.92
C ARG A 520 6.66 26.61 19.30
N LYS A 521 6.25 27.88 19.48
CA LYS A 521 6.13 28.53 20.79
C LYS A 521 5.00 27.93 21.64
N GLN A 522 3.84 27.58 21.06
CA GLN A 522 2.75 26.92 21.77
C GLN A 522 3.17 25.52 22.25
N ILE A 523 3.76 24.69 21.37
CA ILE A 523 4.30 23.35 21.68
C ILE A 523 5.31 23.42 22.84
N LYS A 524 6.24 24.38 22.83
CA LYS A 524 7.21 24.58 23.91
C LYS A 524 6.59 25.01 25.25
N SER A 525 5.40 25.62 25.23
CA SER A 525 4.74 26.14 26.43
C SER A 525 3.80 25.15 27.11
N ASP A 526 3.35 24.11 26.40
CA ASP A 526 2.28 23.22 26.85
C ASP A 526 2.50 21.79 26.34
N LYS A 527 2.60 20.83 27.27
CA LYS A 527 2.89 19.43 26.95
C LYS A 527 1.73 18.67 26.34
N GLU A 528 0.49 19.18 26.44
CA GLU A 528 -0.68 18.52 25.87
C GLU A 528 -0.60 18.43 24.33
N TRP A 529 0.16 19.33 23.68
CA TRP A 529 0.46 19.26 22.25
C TRP A 529 1.07 17.93 21.82
N TYR A 530 1.91 17.32 22.67
CA TYR A 530 2.61 16.06 22.39
C TYR A 530 2.29 14.94 23.39
N GLY A 531 1.11 15.02 24.03
CA GLY A 531 0.68 14.05 25.05
C GLY A 531 0.21 12.70 24.49
N LYS A 532 -0.46 12.70 23.33
CA LYS A 532 -1.06 11.50 22.71
C LYS A 532 0.03 10.49 22.32
N ARG A 533 -0.19 9.22 22.64
CA ARG A 533 0.76 8.13 22.40
C ARG A 533 0.47 7.34 21.13
N SER A 534 1.47 6.58 20.70
CA SER A 534 1.37 5.62 19.59
C SER A 534 0.22 4.61 19.77
N SER A 535 -0.04 4.16 21.01
CA SER A 535 -1.17 3.25 21.32
C SER A 535 -2.53 3.91 21.09
N GLU A 536 -2.76 5.12 21.61
CA GLU A 536 -4.00 5.89 21.42
C GLU A 536 -4.25 6.20 19.94
N MET A 537 -3.20 6.55 19.19
CA MET A 537 -3.30 6.70 17.75
C MET A 537 -3.61 5.36 17.06
N ARG A 538 -2.97 4.26 17.47
CA ARG A 538 -3.22 2.93 16.89
C ARG A 538 -4.65 2.44 17.14
N GLU A 539 -5.25 2.72 18.30
CA GLU A 539 -6.66 2.42 18.57
C GLU A 539 -7.61 3.19 17.62
N GLU A 540 -7.36 4.48 17.41
CA GLU A 540 -8.12 5.32 16.47
C GLU A 540 -8.01 4.79 15.03
N VAL A 541 -6.79 4.47 14.60
CA VAL A 541 -6.50 3.91 13.27
C VAL A 541 -7.20 2.56 13.09
N LEU A 542 -7.07 1.64 14.06
CA LEU A 542 -7.73 0.32 14.04
C LEU A 542 -9.26 0.40 14.15
N LYS A 543 -9.83 1.50 14.65
CA LYS A 543 -11.27 1.79 14.60
C LYS A 543 -11.69 2.26 13.21
N TYR A 544 -10.92 3.14 12.57
CA TYR A 544 -11.19 3.64 11.23
C TYR A 544 -11.21 2.54 10.17
N TYR A 545 -10.21 1.63 10.18
CA TYR A 545 -10.17 0.47 9.26
C TYR A 545 -11.31 -0.55 9.45
N LYS A 546 -12.15 -0.41 10.49
CA LYS A 546 -13.36 -1.23 10.73
C LYS A 546 -14.65 -0.57 10.27
N LEU A 547 -14.61 0.71 9.86
CA LEU A 547 -15.77 1.40 9.29
C LEU A 547 -16.08 0.83 7.88
N PRO A 548 -17.36 0.82 7.46
CA PRO A 548 -17.72 0.61 6.06
C PRO A 548 -16.96 1.57 5.12
N LYS A 549 -16.68 1.16 3.88
CA LYS A 549 -15.89 1.98 2.92
C LYS A 549 -16.63 3.30 2.60
N GLU A 550 -17.95 3.29 2.67
CA GLU A 550 -18.86 4.43 2.52
C GLU A 550 -18.92 5.37 3.74
N GLU A 551 -18.37 4.97 4.88
CA GLU A 551 -18.13 5.83 6.06
C GLU A 551 -16.66 6.31 6.16
N GLN A 552 -15.78 5.82 5.29
CA GLN A 552 -14.40 6.27 5.14
C GLN A 552 -14.32 7.46 4.17
N HIS A 553 -13.28 8.30 4.33
CA HIS A 553 -12.94 9.36 3.39
C HIS A 553 -12.77 8.80 1.96
N SER A 554 -13.16 9.59 0.96
CA SER A 554 -13.24 9.15 -0.44
C SER A 554 -12.96 10.29 -1.40
N ILE A 555 -11.98 10.09 -2.28
CA ILE A 555 -11.60 11.00 -3.36
C ILE A 555 -12.41 10.75 -4.64
N TYR A 556 -12.60 11.82 -5.42
CA TYR A 556 -13.32 11.83 -6.70
C TYR A 556 -12.64 12.81 -7.68
N LEU A 557 -13.07 12.80 -8.95
CA LEU A 557 -12.68 13.76 -10.01
C LEU A 557 -13.77 14.83 -10.23
#